data_AF-A0AAE0BF63-F1
#
_entry.id   AF-A0AAE0BF63-F1
#
_cell.length_a   1.000
_cell.length_b   1.000
_cell.length_c   1.000
_cell.angle_alpha   90.00
_cell.angle_beta   90.00
_cell.angle_gamma   90.00
#
_symmetry.space_group_name_H-M   'P 1'
#
loop_
_entity.id
_entity.type
_entity.pdbx_description
1 polymer ?
#
loop_
_entity_poly.entity_id
_entity_poly.type
_entity_poly.pdbx_seq_one_letter_code
_entity_poly.pdbx_strand_id
1 'polypeptide(L)'
;MRSSDLTLACSCVANLLQLIGTPIWETHVDPLLSGENKALLRMTSRGMRHLYRNSIYLRMDRMLSSSPSLHDLARQLFPDAISCIEREACNFAARRGSLECLKYATDKGYPLPLEAAYAAARNGHLDCLKYVYEIRYTLHDYTCTAAAAGGHFRCLVYAHEHGCSMTPECCELAAFAGSLDCMTYAHTHGSRLNESVCEMAAASGNLACLKYAHEHGRSWRRYVCEYAAFQGALDCLKYAHEHGCEWNEETCVLAAESGALNCLKYAHEQGCPWNESTCRTAAYHGTLDCLKYAHKHGCPWDASTCKLAAMGGSLDCLKYAHEHGCPWNASTCESAVRNRKWECLRYAHAKGCQVSADTLRECMRLTMDIHAYRDIIDGLDVQSLLDTVRTQTYKRAALQHPNYDCATRKVMRSRGLLGRVETDGTTASSE
;
A
#
# COMPACT_ATOMS: atom_id res chain seq x y z
N MET A 1 1.98 -9.30 17.54
CA MET A 1 2.01 -10.76 17.79
C MET A 1 1.61 -11.50 16.52
N ARG A 2 2.13 -12.73 16.34
CA ARG A 2 2.44 -13.35 15.04
C ARG A 2 1.22 -13.79 14.22
N SER A 3 1.33 -13.66 12.90
CA SER A 3 0.40 -14.19 11.89
C SER A 3 0.22 -15.71 11.90
N SER A 4 1.05 -16.44 12.66
CA SER A 4 1.01 -17.91 12.79
C SER A 4 -0.26 -18.41 13.48
N ASP A 5 -0.71 -17.73 14.53
CA ASP A 5 -1.84 -18.20 15.35
C ASP A 5 -3.19 -17.95 14.65
N LEU A 6 -3.24 -16.87 13.84
CA LEU A 6 -4.37 -16.53 12.97
C LEU A 6 -4.53 -17.53 11.81
N THR A 7 -3.42 -18.05 11.30
CA THR A 7 -3.41 -19.07 10.25
C THR A 7 -3.86 -20.42 10.81
N LEU A 8 -3.50 -20.73 12.05
CA LEU A 8 -3.96 -21.92 12.77
C LEU A 8 -5.47 -21.88 13.05
N ALA A 9 -6.01 -20.77 13.57
CA ALA A 9 -7.44 -20.63 13.87
C ALA A 9 -8.32 -20.68 12.61
N CYS A 10 -7.91 -20.01 11.52
CA CYS A 10 -8.57 -20.13 10.22
C CYS A 10 -8.44 -21.55 9.64
N SER A 11 -7.32 -22.25 9.88
CA SER A 11 -7.16 -23.64 9.49
C SER A 11 -8.06 -24.60 10.27
N CYS A 12 -8.32 -24.36 11.57
CA CYS A 12 -9.22 -25.20 12.36
C CYS A 12 -10.69 -25.09 11.88
N VAL A 13 -11.17 -23.89 11.56
CA VAL A 13 -12.51 -23.68 10.98
C VAL A 13 -12.58 -24.20 9.55
N ALA A 14 -11.51 -24.04 8.75
CA ALA A 14 -11.42 -24.65 7.43
C ALA A 14 -11.39 -26.19 7.50
N ASN A 15 -10.76 -26.78 8.51
CA ASN A 15 -10.73 -28.23 8.75
C ASN A 15 -12.10 -28.76 9.21
N LEU A 16 -12.83 -28.01 10.03
CA LEU A 16 -14.25 -28.26 10.34
C LEU A 16 -15.13 -28.30 9.08
N LEU A 17 -14.92 -27.35 8.17
CA LEU A 17 -15.63 -27.30 6.89
C LEU A 17 -15.19 -28.41 5.93
N GLN A 18 -13.95 -28.90 6.03
CA GLN A 18 -13.44 -30.06 5.28
C GLN A 18 -13.97 -31.39 5.81
N LEU A 19 -14.38 -31.46 7.07
CA LEU A 19 -15.00 -32.66 7.65
C LEU A 19 -16.45 -32.85 7.18
N ILE A 20 -17.12 -31.83 6.66
CA ILE A 20 -18.52 -31.92 6.17
C ILE A 20 -18.62 -33.01 5.07
N GLY A 21 -19.39 -34.06 5.35
CA GLY A 21 -19.57 -35.22 4.45
C GLY A 21 -18.55 -36.35 4.65
N THR A 22 -17.72 -36.28 5.69
CA THR A 22 -16.88 -37.42 6.10
C THR A 22 -17.62 -38.32 7.10
N PRO A 23 -17.26 -39.61 7.21
CA PRO A 23 -17.91 -40.53 8.16
C PRO A 23 -17.84 -40.04 9.62
N ILE A 24 -16.74 -39.38 10.00
CA ILE A 24 -16.54 -38.79 11.33
C ILE A 24 -17.56 -37.66 11.57
N TRP A 25 -17.81 -36.83 10.56
CA TRP A 25 -18.83 -35.78 10.62
C TRP A 25 -20.24 -36.36 10.76
N GLU A 26 -20.61 -37.33 9.93
CA GLU A 26 -21.96 -37.92 9.94
C GLU A 26 -22.26 -38.67 11.24
N THR A 27 -21.25 -39.23 11.90
CA THR A 27 -21.42 -40.05 13.12
C THR A 27 -21.29 -39.28 14.42
N HIS A 28 -20.44 -38.24 14.48
CA HIS A 28 -20.13 -37.55 15.75
C HIS A 28 -20.53 -36.08 15.78
N VAL A 29 -20.74 -35.43 14.63
CA VAL A 29 -20.98 -33.97 14.55
C VAL A 29 -22.38 -33.66 14.01
N ASP A 30 -22.80 -34.31 12.92
CA ASP A 30 -24.12 -34.13 12.29
C ASP A 30 -25.32 -34.49 13.20
N PRO A 31 -25.26 -35.49 14.11
CA PRO A 31 -26.34 -35.78 15.04
C PRO A 31 -26.56 -34.71 16.11
N LEU A 32 -25.54 -33.90 16.40
CA LEU A 32 -25.56 -32.86 17.44
C LEU A 32 -26.09 -31.51 16.92
N LEU A 33 -26.35 -31.40 15.62
CA LEU A 33 -26.75 -30.17 14.95
C LEU A 33 -28.26 -30.12 14.68
N SER A 34 -28.90 -28.99 15.00
CA SER A 34 -30.29 -28.71 14.60
C SER A 34 -30.42 -28.59 13.07
N GLY A 35 -31.63 -28.78 12.53
CA GLY A 35 -31.87 -28.69 11.08
C GLY A 35 -31.48 -27.34 10.45
N GLU A 36 -31.66 -26.25 11.19
CA GLU A 36 -31.26 -24.90 10.78
C GLU A 36 -29.74 -24.73 10.72
N ASN A 37 -29.01 -25.29 11.70
CA ASN A 37 -27.55 -25.29 11.73
C ASN A 37 -26.92 -26.02 10.54
N LYS A 38 -27.54 -27.15 10.14
CA LYS A 38 -27.11 -27.93 8.98
C LYS A 38 -27.27 -27.13 7.68
N ALA A 39 -28.32 -26.34 7.55
CA ALA A 39 -28.55 -25.48 6.39
C ALA A 39 -27.51 -24.34 6.31
N LEU A 40 -27.20 -23.71 7.44
CA LEU A 40 -26.24 -22.61 7.55
C LEU A 40 -24.81 -23.03 7.16
N LEU A 41 -24.34 -24.17 7.67
CA LEU A 41 -23.03 -24.72 7.33
C LEU A 41 -22.90 -25.07 5.84
N ARG A 42 -23.96 -25.64 5.23
CA ARG A 42 -24.00 -25.93 3.78
C ARG A 42 -23.96 -24.65 2.93
N MET A 43 -24.57 -23.56 3.38
CA MET A 43 -24.49 -22.26 2.71
C MET A 43 -23.08 -21.68 2.77
N THR A 44 -22.39 -21.85 3.90
CA THR A 44 -21.04 -21.32 4.06
C THR A 44 -19.93 -22.12 3.35
N SER A 45 -20.03 -23.45 3.26
CA SER A 45 -19.03 -24.27 2.55
C SER A 45 -18.98 -24.00 1.03
N ARG A 46 -20.10 -23.60 0.41
CA ARG A 46 -20.15 -23.18 -1.00
C ARG A 46 -19.57 -21.78 -1.25
N GLY A 47 -19.59 -20.89 -0.25
CA GLY A 47 -19.15 -19.49 -0.39
C GLY A 47 -17.74 -19.16 0.14
N MET A 48 -17.16 -20.00 0.99
CA MET A 48 -15.89 -19.70 1.68
C MET A 48 -14.62 -19.92 0.84
N ARG A 49 -14.69 -20.52 -0.35
CA ARG A 49 -13.50 -20.77 -1.19
C ARG A 49 -12.83 -19.51 -1.76
N HIS A 50 -13.45 -18.33 -1.67
CA HIS A 50 -12.97 -17.14 -2.39
C HIS A 50 -12.87 -15.82 -1.59
N LEU A 51 -13.00 -15.80 -0.26
CA LEU A 51 -13.12 -14.52 0.45
C LEU A 51 -12.12 -14.31 1.59
N TYR A 52 -11.29 -13.29 1.41
CA TYR A 52 -10.27 -12.80 2.35
C TYR A 52 -10.88 -12.19 3.63
N ARG A 53 -10.18 -12.45 4.75
CA ARG A 53 -10.21 -11.88 6.12
C ARG A 53 -11.41 -11.02 6.57
N ASN A 54 -11.79 -9.93 5.90
CA ASN A 54 -12.78 -8.98 6.43
C ASN A 54 -14.25 -9.44 6.34
N SER A 55 -14.57 -10.34 5.41
CA SER A 55 -15.95 -10.82 5.21
C SER A 55 -16.28 -12.10 5.98
N ILE A 56 -15.26 -12.80 6.49
CA ILE A 56 -15.42 -13.99 7.33
C ILE A 56 -16.00 -13.61 8.69
N TYR A 57 -15.50 -12.54 9.33
CA TYR A 57 -15.97 -12.12 10.66
C TYR A 57 -17.43 -11.66 10.67
N LEU A 58 -17.84 -10.83 9.69
CA LEU A 58 -19.23 -10.37 9.56
C LEU A 58 -20.22 -11.51 9.20
N ARG A 59 -19.75 -12.55 8.51
CA ARG A 59 -20.57 -13.73 8.17
C ARG A 59 -20.56 -14.79 9.27
N MET A 60 -19.48 -14.90 10.05
CA MET A 60 -19.43 -15.71 11.27
C MET A 60 -20.29 -15.10 12.36
N ASP A 61 -20.26 -13.78 12.55
CA ASP A 61 -21.18 -13.08 13.46
C ASP A 61 -22.64 -13.33 13.09
N ARG A 62 -23.01 -13.23 11.79
CA ARG A 62 -24.34 -13.66 11.33
C ARG A 62 -24.60 -15.15 11.57
N MET A 63 -23.65 -16.04 11.31
CA MET A 63 -23.85 -17.47 11.52
C MET A 63 -24.09 -17.82 12.99
N LEU A 64 -23.24 -17.30 13.87
CA LEU A 64 -23.24 -17.57 15.30
C LEU A 64 -24.42 -16.88 16.00
N SER A 65 -24.85 -15.71 15.49
CA SER A 65 -26.07 -15.02 15.94
C SER A 65 -27.36 -15.70 15.46
N SER A 66 -27.33 -16.40 14.33
CA SER A 66 -28.52 -17.07 13.77
C SER A 66 -28.81 -18.39 14.46
N SER A 67 -27.84 -19.02 15.13
CA SER A 67 -28.05 -20.30 15.79
C SER A 67 -27.10 -20.55 16.98
N PRO A 68 -27.55 -20.27 18.22
CA PRO A 68 -26.75 -20.44 19.44
C PRO A 68 -26.15 -21.84 19.63
N SER A 69 -26.87 -22.88 19.18
CA SER A 69 -26.42 -24.27 19.29
C SER A 69 -25.22 -24.62 18.43
N LEU A 70 -24.99 -23.91 17.30
CA LEU A 70 -23.80 -24.11 16.46
C LEU A 70 -22.56 -23.51 17.13
N HIS A 71 -22.73 -22.34 17.76
CA HIS A 71 -21.68 -21.66 18.49
C HIS A 71 -21.19 -22.52 19.66
N ASP A 72 -22.12 -23.06 20.44
CA ASP A 72 -21.81 -23.90 21.60
C ASP A 72 -21.15 -25.22 21.20
N LEU A 73 -21.58 -25.85 20.11
CA LEU A 73 -20.93 -27.04 19.58
C LEU A 73 -19.51 -26.74 19.06
N ALA A 74 -19.32 -25.61 18.36
CA ALA A 74 -18.00 -25.19 17.90
C ALA A 74 -17.05 -24.90 19.08
N ARG A 75 -17.56 -24.30 20.15
CA ARG A 75 -16.80 -24.06 21.39
C ARG A 75 -16.42 -25.36 22.10
N GLN A 76 -17.27 -26.39 22.06
CA GLN A 76 -16.94 -27.73 22.58
C GLN A 76 -15.88 -28.44 21.74
N LEU A 77 -15.96 -28.37 20.42
CA LEU A 77 -15.07 -29.10 19.51
C LEU A 77 -13.71 -28.41 19.30
N PHE A 78 -13.66 -27.06 19.36
CA PHE A 78 -12.46 -26.25 19.06
C PHE A 78 -12.31 -25.05 20.01
N PRO A 79 -12.16 -25.27 21.33
CA PRO A 79 -12.18 -24.21 22.34
C PRO A 79 -11.13 -23.11 22.11
N ASP A 80 -9.90 -23.48 21.73
CA ASP A 80 -8.80 -22.51 21.53
C ASP A 80 -9.01 -21.63 20.29
N ALA A 81 -9.51 -22.22 19.20
CA ALA A 81 -9.78 -21.48 17.96
C ALA A 81 -10.96 -20.51 18.12
N ILE A 82 -12.01 -20.95 18.80
CA ILE A 82 -13.20 -20.13 19.08
C ILE A 82 -12.87 -19.01 20.07
N SER A 83 -12.12 -19.28 21.14
CA SER A 83 -11.63 -18.25 22.07
C SER A 83 -10.79 -17.17 21.36
N CYS A 84 -9.98 -17.55 20.38
CA CYS A 84 -9.24 -16.59 19.54
C CYS A 84 -10.17 -15.68 18.72
N ILE A 85 -11.21 -16.24 18.09
CA ILE A 85 -12.19 -15.51 17.29
C ILE A 85 -13.02 -14.56 18.17
N GLU A 86 -13.47 -15.03 19.32
CA GLU A 86 -14.25 -14.24 20.29
C GLU A 86 -13.47 -13.04 20.81
N ARG A 87 -12.19 -13.24 21.12
CA ARG A 87 -11.26 -12.17 21.51
C ARG A 87 -11.08 -11.12 20.41
N GLU A 88 -10.94 -11.56 19.16
CA GLU A 88 -10.86 -10.64 18.01
C GLU A 88 -12.17 -9.90 17.73
N ALA A 89 -13.33 -10.52 17.98
CA ALA A 89 -14.61 -9.86 17.85
C ALA A 89 -14.72 -8.66 18.82
N CYS A 90 -14.32 -8.85 20.09
CA CYS A 90 -14.24 -7.77 21.08
C CYS A 90 -13.28 -6.66 20.63
N ASN A 91 -12.08 -7.03 20.16
CA ASN A 91 -11.08 -6.07 19.67
C ASN A 91 -11.61 -5.25 18.48
N PHE A 92 -12.28 -5.91 17.53
CA PHE A 92 -12.87 -5.28 16.36
C PHE A 92 -14.02 -4.33 16.73
N ALA A 93 -14.91 -4.74 17.65
CA ALA A 93 -15.97 -3.89 18.16
C ALA A 93 -15.41 -2.63 18.84
N ALA A 94 -14.38 -2.79 19.69
CA ALA A 94 -13.70 -1.69 20.34
C ALA A 94 -13.02 -0.75 19.32
N ARG A 95 -12.33 -1.29 18.31
CA ARG A 95 -11.70 -0.54 17.22
C ARG A 95 -12.68 0.27 16.37
N ARG A 96 -13.92 -0.20 16.24
CA ARG A 96 -14.99 0.46 15.46
C ARG A 96 -15.87 1.41 16.29
N GLY A 97 -15.71 1.40 17.62
CA GLY A 97 -16.54 2.21 18.52
C GLY A 97 -17.94 1.65 18.73
N SER A 98 -18.15 0.37 18.41
CA SER A 98 -19.44 -0.29 18.56
C SER A 98 -19.64 -0.76 20.00
N LEU A 99 -19.97 0.17 20.90
CA LEU A 99 -20.19 -0.11 22.33
C LEU A 99 -21.21 -1.23 22.54
N GLU A 100 -22.32 -1.22 21.79
CA GLU A 100 -23.38 -2.22 21.93
C GLU A 100 -22.93 -3.62 21.49
N CYS A 101 -22.11 -3.72 20.42
CA CYS A 101 -21.51 -5.00 20.02
C CYS A 101 -20.50 -5.49 21.06
N LEU A 102 -19.76 -4.56 21.68
CA LEU A 102 -18.80 -4.89 22.72
C LEU A 102 -19.51 -5.41 23.99
N LYS A 103 -20.60 -4.75 24.41
CA LYS A 103 -21.48 -5.20 25.49
C LYS A 103 -22.07 -6.57 25.21
N TYR A 104 -22.66 -6.74 24.04
CA TYR A 104 -23.22 -8.03 23.62
C TYR A 104 -22.18 -9.16 23.66
N ALA A 105 -20.97 -8.92 23.15
CA ALA A 105 -19.89 -9.91 23.17
C ALA A 105 -19.49 -10.28 24.61
N THR A 106 -19.33 -9.29 25.48
CA THR A 106 -19.00 -9.52 26.89
C THR A 106 -20.13 -10.22 27.66
N ASP A 107 -21.40 -9.92 27.36
CA ASP A 107 -22.57 -10.59 27.95
C ASP A 107 -22.65 -12.07 27.54
N LYS A 108 -22.15 -12.40 26.35
CA LYS A 108 -22.00 -13.79 25.86
C LYS A 108 -20.78 -14.51 26.44
N GLY A 109 -20.04 -13.86 27.34
CA GLY A 109 -18.86 -14.42 27.97
C GLY A 109 -17.62 -14.45 27.07
N TYR A 110 -17.59 -13.65 26.00
CA TYR A 110 -16.41 -13.60 25.13
C TYR A 110 -15.22 -12.99 25.88
N PRO A 111 -13.99 -13.54 25.73
CA PRO A 111 -12.82 -12.98 26.39
C PRO A 111 -12.55 -11.56 25.87
N LEU A 112 -12.63 -10.56 26.75
CA LEU A 112 -12.28 -9.18 26.43
C LEU A 112 -10.75 -8.95 26.56
N PRO A 113 -10.00 -8.78 25.45
CA PRO A 113 -8.56 -8.58 25.52
C PRO A 113 -8.19 -7.21 26.10
N LEU A 114 -7.00 -7.09 26.70
CA LEU A 114 -6.44 -5.79 27.11
C LEU A 114 -6.23 -4.88 25.89
N GLU A 115 -5.97 -5.48 24.73
CA GLU A 115 -5.85 -4.82 23.43
C GLU A 115 -7.13 -4.10 22.99
N ALA A 116 -8.30 -4.47 23.52
CA ALA A 116 -9.54 -3.74 23.24
C ALA A 116 -9.48 -2.30 23.76
N ALA A 117 -8.88 -2.05 24.92
CA ALA A 117 -8.66 -0.70 25.44
C ALA A 117 -7.71 0.10 24.53
N TYR A 118 -6.63 -0.54 24.09
CA TYR A 118 -5.70 0.07 23.13
C TYR A 118 -6.40 0.46 21.83
N ALA A 119 -7.20 -0.45 21.26
CA ALA A 119 -7.93 -0.21 20.02
C ALA A 119 -8.99 0.89 20.18
N ALA A 120 -9.74 0.90 21.28
CA ALA A 120 -10.70 1.96 21.57
C ALA A 120 -10.01 3.32 21.72
N ALA A 121 -8.91 3.39 22.49
CA ALA A 121 -8.15 4.61 22.72
C ALA A 121 -7.54 5.18 21.42
N ARG A 122 -6.90 4.32 20.60
CA ARG A 122 -6.28 4.71 19.33
C ARG A 122 -7.25 5.22 18.28
N ASN A 123 -8.53 4.84 18.36
CA ASN A 123 -9.57 5.26 17.40
C ASN A 123 -10.59 6.23 18.04
N GLY A 124 -10.35 6.69 19.27
CA GLY A 124 -11.11 7.79 19.87
C GLY A 124 -12.46 7.38 20.46
N HIS A 125 -12.65 6.09 20.72
CA HIS A 125 -13.89 5.55 21.24
C HIS A 125 -13.88 5.54 22.77
N LEU A 126 -14.06 6.71 23.37
CA LEU A 126 -14.04 6.90 24.82
C LEU A 126 -15.03 6.00 25.55
N ASP A 127 -16.24 5.83 25.03
CA ASP A 127 -17.27 5.02 25.71
C ASP A 127 -16.90 3.53 25.70
N CYS A 128 -16.30 3.04 24.61
CA CYS A 128 -15.73 1.69 24.59
C CYS A 128 -14.56 1.57 25.58
N LEU A 129 -13.69 2.57 25.66
CA LEU A 129 -12.57 2.57 26.61
C LEU A 129 -13.05 2.55 28.07
N LYS A 130 -14.06 3.36 28.40
CA LYS A 130 -14.73 3.37 29.71
C LYS A 130 -15.31 2.00 30.03
N TYR A 131 -16.05 1.41 29.10
CA TYR A 131 -16.65 0.09 29.27
C TYR A 131 -15.60 -1.01 29.49
N VAL A 132 -14.49 -0.97 28.72
CA VAL A 132 -13.39 -1.93 28.92
C VAL A 132 -12.80 -1.78 30.33
N TYR A 133 -12.61 -0.55 30.80
CA TYR A 133 -12.14 -0.29 32.16
C TYR A 133 -13.15 -0.78 33.22
N GLU A 134 -14.45 -0.54 33.04
CA GLU A 134 -15.49 -1.00 33.98
C GLU A 134 -15.49 -2.52 34.18
N ILE A 135 -15.21 -3.30 33.13
CA ILE A 135 -15.14 -4.77 33.24
C ILE A 135 -13.81 -5.25 33.82
N ARG A 136 -12.69 -4.65 33.38
CA ARG A 136 -11.34 -5.16 33.66
C ARG A 136 -10.71 -4.53 34.90
N TYR A 137 -11.22 -3.37 35.34
CA TYR A 137 -10.66 -2.49 36.37
C TYR A 137 -9.18 -2.15 36.17
N THR A 138 -8.65 -2.36 34.96
CA THR A 138 -7.26 -2.18 34.60
C THR A 138 -7.19 -1.75 33.14
N LEU A 139 -6.31 -0.78 32.85
CA LEU A 139 -5.91 -0.40 31.50
C LEU A 139 -4.45 -0.78 31.29
N HIS A 140 -4.07 -0.96 30.03
CA HIS A 140 -2.68 -1.24 29.72
C HIS A 140 -1.85 0.04 29.77
N ASP A 141 -0.60 -0.03 30.23
CA ASP A 141 0.33 1.12 30.25
C ASP A 141 0.44 1.85 28.90
N TYR A 142 0.27 1.14 27.77
CA TYR A 142 0.33 1.73 26.43
C TYR A 142 -0.95 2.47 25.99
N THR A 143 -2.00 2.51 26.80
CA THR A 143 -3.27 3.14 26.42
C THR A 143 -3.13 4.65 26.24
N CYS A 144 -2.30 5.33 27.05
CA CYS A 144 -1.95 6.75 26.83
C CYS A 144 -1.24 6.96 25.49
N THR A 145 -0.20 6.15 25.21
CA THR A 145 0.52 6.17 23.93
C THR A 145 -0.42 5.94 22.74
N ALA A 146 -1.39 5.02 22.88
CA ALA A 146 -2.39 4.72 21.86
C ALA A 146 -3.30 5.91 21.59
N ALA A 147 -3.82 6.55 22.64
CA ALA A 147 -4.66 7.74 22.53
C ALA A 147 -3.90 8.93 21.92
N ALA A 148 -2.64 9.13 22.32
CA ALA A 148 -1.77 10.16 21.76
C ALA A 148 -1.52 9.94 20.26
N ALA A 149 -1.19 8.71 19.85
CA ALA A 149 -0.99 8.34 18.44
C ALA A 149 -2.26 8.48 17.57
N GLY A 150 -3.45 8.39 18.18
CA GLY A 150 -4.72 8.67 17.51
C GLY A 150 -5.14 10.15 17.58
N GLY A 151 -4.43 10.98 18.34
CA GLY A 151 -4.81 12.39 18.57
C GLY A 151 -6.09 12.56 19.39
N HIS A 152 -6.44 11.59 20.24
CA HIS A 152 -7.72 11.55 20.96
C HIS A 152 -7.59 12.03 22.40
N PHE A 153 -7.63 13.36 22.59
CA PHE A 153 -7.40 14.02 23.88
C PHE A 153 -8.23 13.45 25.03
N ARG A 154 -9.54 13.27 24.83
CA ARG A 154 -10.42 12.73 25.89
C ARG A 154 -10.05 11.31 26.32
N CYS A 155 -9.61 10.47 25.37
CA CYS A 155 -9.14 9.12 25.69
C CYS A 155 -7.80 9.15 26.42
N LEU A 156 -6.91 10.09 26.07
CA LEU A 156 -5.61 10.27 26.71
C LEU A 156 -5.78 10.68 28.17
N VAL A 157 -6.61 11.70 28.43
CA VAL A 157 -6.93 12.18 29.78
C VAL A 157 -7.54 11.05 30.60
N TYR A 158 -8.57 10.38 30.06
CA TYR A 158 -9.22 9.27 30.75
C TYR A 158 -8.24 8.15 31.10
N ALA A 159 -7.40 7.72 30.15
CA ALA A 159 -6.41 6.68 30.42
C ALA A 159 -5.42 7.10 31.52
N HIS A 160 -4.94 8.33 31.47
CA HIS A 160 -3.99 8.87 32.44
C HIS A 160 -4.58 8.98 33.85
N GLU A 161 -5.83 9.47 33.98
CA GLU A 161 -6.56 9.55 35.26
C GLU A 161 -6.81 8.17 35.89
N HIS A 162 -6.86 7.11 35.08
CA HIS A 162 -7.06 5.73 35.53
C HIS A 162 -5.74 4.95 35.65
N GLY A 163 -4.61 5.65 35.80
CA GLY A 163 -3.33 5.07 36.19
C GLY A 163 -2.42 4.61 35.05
N CYS A 164 -2.78 4.84 33.78
CA CYS A 164 -1.86 4.59 32.67
C CYS A 164 -0.68 5.57 32.71
N SER A 165 0.53 5.06 32.50
CA SER A 165 1.74 5.87 32.50
C SER A 165 1.82 6.81 31.29
N MET A 166 2.20 8.06 31.53
CA MET A 166 2.54 9.02 30.49
C MET A 166 3.95 8.74 29.98
N THR A 167 4.07 8.07 28.83
CA THR A 167 5.37 7.67 28.30
C THR A 167 6.11 8.82 27.61
N PRO A 168 7.46 8.77 27.51
CA PRO A 168 8.24 9.80 26.83
C PRO A 168 7.85 10.01 25.35
N GLU A 169 7.27 9.01 24.69
CA GLU A 169 6.87 9.03 23.28
C GLU A 169 5.52 9.73 23.04
N CYS A 170 4.72 9.98 24.07
CA CYS A 170 3.38 10.56 23.92
C CYS A 170 3.40 11.92 23.22
N CYS A 171 4.38 12.79 23.48
CA CYS A 171 4.50 14.08 22.78
C CYS A 171 4.76 13.90 21.28
N GLU A 172 5.71 13.04 20.92
CA GLU A 172 6.07 12.79 19.52
C GLU A 172 4.89 12.20 18.74
N LEU A 173 4.19 11.22 19.32
CA LEU A 173 3.04 10.60 18.69
C LEU A 173 1.85 11.55 18.57
N ALA A 174 1.64 12.42 19.56
CA ALA A 174 0.63 13.47 19.48
C ALA A 174 0.96 14.51 18.40
N ALA A 175 2.24 14.87 18.23
CA ALA A 175 2.71 15.74 17.16
C ALA A 175 2.49 15.11 15.77
N PHE A 176 2.80 13.82 15.62
CA PHE A 176 2.52 13.06 14.41
C PHE A 176 1.02 12.97 14.11
N ALA A 177 0.20 12.76 15.14
CA ALA A 177 -1.26 12.76 15.01
C ALA A 177 -1.86 14.15 14.77
N GLY A 178 -1.06 15.21 14.95
CA GLY A 178 -1.51 16.59 14.78
C GLY A 178 -2.34 17.16 15.92
N SER A 179 -2.30 16.53 17.10
CA SER A 179 -3.12 16.94 18.23
C SER A 179 -2.30 17.77 19.22
N LEU A 180 -2.44 19.10 19.13
CA LEU A 180 -1.82 20.02 20.09
C LEU A 180 -2.32 19.75 21.52
N ASP A 181 -3.61 19.47 21.69
CA ASP A 181 -4.20 19.18 23.02
C ASP A 181 -3.57 17.94 23.65
N CYS A 182 -3.42 16.85 22.89
CA CYS A 182 -2.71 15.66 23.38
C CYS A 182 -1.25 15.96 23.70
N MET A 183 -0.57 16.73 22.84
CA MET A 183 0.86 17.01 23.00
C MET A 183 1.12 17.90 24.23
N THR A 184 0.35 18.97 24.41
CA THR A 184 0.46 19.87 25.57
C THR A 184 0.10 19.16 26.87
N TYR A 185 -0.94 18.33 26.86
CA TYR A 185 -1.30 17.52 28.01
C TYR A 185 -0.21 16.50 28.35
N ALA A 186 0.31 15.77 27.36
CA ALA A 186 1.41 14.85 27.57
C ALA A 186 2.66 15.58 28.12
N HIS A 187 2.99 16.74 27.57
CA HIS A 187 4.14 17.52 27.98
C HIS A 187 4.04 17.99 29.44
N THR A 188 2.89 18.54 29.83
CA THR A 188 2.64 19.02 31.20
C THR A 188 2.59 17.91 32.24
N HIS A 189 2.35 16.66 31.82
CA HIS A 189 2.30 15.48 32.69
C HIS A 189 3.54 14.58 32.57
N GLY A 190 4.68 15.14 32.15
CA GLY A 190 5.99 14.50 32.26
C GLY A 190 6.51 13.82 30.99
N SER A 191 5.75 13.83 29.90
CA SER A 191 6.28 13.41 28.59
C SER A 191 7.26 14.46 28.04
N ARG A 192 8.39 14.01 27.50
CA ARG A 192 9.45 14.90 27.04
C ARG A 192 9.23 15.29 25.57
N LEU A 193 9.50 16.54 25.23
CA LEU A 193 9.69 16.95 23.84
C LEU A 193 11.06 16.43 23.38
N ASN A 194 11.05 15.31 22.68
CA ASN A 194 12.27 14.76 22.10
C ASN A 194 12.72 15.57 20.87
N GLU A 195 13.81 15.14 20.25
CA GLU A 195 14.43 15.90 19.15
C GLU A 195 13.67 15.80 17.83
N SER A 196 12.83 14.77 17.65
CA SER A 196 12.05 14.51 16.43
C SER A 196 10.66 15.15 16.45
N VAL A 197 10.20 15.72 17.57
CA VAL A 197 8.83 16.26 17.68
C VAL A 197 8.52 17.35 16.64
N CYS A 198 9.50 18.21 16.31
CA CYS A 198 9.34 19.22 15.26
C CYS A 198 9.22 18.57 13.87
N GLU A 199 9.98 17.52 13.61
CA GLU A 199 9.94 16.75 12.37
C GLU A 199 8.56 16.08 12.21
N MET A 200 8.05 15.46 13.28
CA MET A 200 6.73 14.82 13.28
C MET A 200 5.59 15.83 13.11
N ALA A 201 5.68 17.01 13.74
CA ALA A 201 4.72 18.09 13.55
C ALA A 201 4.73 18.63 12.11
N ALA A 202 5.91 18.74 11.49
CA ALA A 202 6.06 19.14 10.09
C ALA A 202 5.51 18.06 9.13
N ALA A 203 5.83 16.79 9.38
CA ALA A 203 5.35 15.66 8.58
C ALA A 203 3.83 15.47 8.67
N SER A 204 3.20 15.87 9.77
CA SER A 204 1.74 15.89 9.91
C SER A 204 1.09 17.19 9.41
N GLY A 205 1.90 18.21 9.12
CA GLY A 205 1.46 19.54 8.68
C GLY A 205 0.84 20.39 9.78
N ASN A 206 1.09 20.07 11.05
CA ASN A 206 0.46 20.74 12.19
C ASN A 206 1.34 21.87 12.73
N LEU A 207 1.10 23.08 12.19
CA LEU A 207 1.81 24.30 12.59
C LEU A 207 1.72 24.57 14.10
N ALA A 208 0.56 24.31 14.70
CA ALA A 208 0.36 24.58 16.12
C ALA A 208 1.27 23.69 16.99
N CYS A 209 1.42 22.41 16.64
CA CYS A 209 2.37 21.52 17.30
C CYS A 209 3.81 21.95 17.07
N LEU A 210 4.15 22.36 15.85
CA LEU A 210 5.49 22.84 15.49
C LEU A 210 5.88 24.09 16.28
N LYS A 211 4.98 25.07 16.37
CA LYS A 211 5.15 26.30 17.17
C LYS A 211 5.39 25.98 18.63
N TYR A 212 4.51 25.18 19.22
CA TYR A 212 4.62 24.79 20.62
C TYR A 212 5.95 24.10 20.93
N ALA A 213 6.37 23.15 20.09
CA ALA A 213 7.65 22.47 20.27
C ALA A 213 8.84 23.44 20.20
N HIS A 214 8.85 24.36 19.22
CA HIS A 214 9.90 25.35 19.07
C HIS A 214 9.97 26.31 20.26
N GLU A 215 8.83 26.85 20.69
CA GLU A 215 8.71 27.77 21.83
C GLU A 215 9.19 27.15 23.16
N HIS A 216 9.12 25.82 23.28
CA HIS A 216 9.62 25.06 24.44
C HIS A 216 11.07 24.59 24.25
N GLY A 217 11.85 25.31 23.45
CA GLY A 217 13.31 25.17 23.36
C GLY A 217 13.77 23.94 22.57
N ARG A 218 12.98 23.49 21.58
CA ARG A 218 13.46 22.52 20.59
C ARG A 218 14.20 23.22 19.46
N SER A 219 15.41 22.77 19.19
CA SER A 219 16.26 23.28 18.12
C SER A 219 15.77 22.80 16.75
N TRP A 220 15.98 23.63 15.73
CA TRP A 220 15.72 23.25 14.36
C TRP A 220 16.69 22.17 13.88
N ARG A 221 16.13 21.23 13.11
CA ARG A 221 16.87 20.29 12.29
C ARG A 221 16.44 20.48 10.85
N ARG A 222 17.38 20.31 9.92
CA ARG A 222 17.13 20.47 8.47
C ARG A 222 15.92 19.66 7.97
N TYR A 223 15.70 18.47 8.55
CA TYR A 223 14.61 17.57 8.18
C TYR A 223 13.21 18.17 8.38
N VAL A 224 13.07 19.21 9.21
CA VAL A 224 11.77 19.89 9.41
C VAL A 224 11.28 20.54 8.12
N CYS A 225 12.15 21.27 7.40
CA CYS A 225 11.81 21.88 6.12
C CYS A 225 11.53 20.81 5.06
N GLU A 226 12.35 19.76 5.02
CA GLU A 226 12.21 18.61 4.11
C GLU A 226 10.85 17.90 4.29
N TYR A 227 10.47 17.57 5.53
CA TYR A 227 9.18 16.94 5.82
C TYR A 227 7.99 17.86 5.60
N ALA A 228 8.09 19.15 5.95
CA ALA A 228 7.04 20.13 5.66
C ALA A 228 6.83 20.27 4.14
N ALA A 229 7.91 20.28 3.37
CA ALA A 229 7.88 20.32 1.91
C ALA A 229 7.24 19.07 1.30
N PHE A 230 7.65 17.87 1.75
CA PHE A 230 7.06 16.61 1.32
C PHE A 230 5.57 16.51 1.66
N GLN A 231 5.15 16.97 2.83
CA GLN A 231 3.74 16.94 3.23
C GLN A 231 2.90 18.00 2.50
N GLY A 232 3.53 19.01 1.89
CA GLY A 232 2.84 20.18 1.36
C GLY A 232 2.34 21.15 2.44
N ALA A 233 2.91 21.08 3.64
CA ALA A 233 2.58 21.93 4.77
C ALA A 233 3.27 23.30 4.68
N LEU A 234 2.77 24.16 3.77
CA LEU A 234 3.36 25.46 3.48
C LEU A 234 3.57 26.33 4.73
N ASP A 235 2.59 26.37 5.63
CA ASP A 235 2.70 27.21 6.83
C ASP A 235 3.76 26.70 7.80
N CYS A 236 3.96 25.38 7.89
CA CYS A 236 5.06 24.79 8.66
C CYS A 236 6.41 25.14 8.04
N LEU A 237 6.52 25.04 6.70
CA LEU A 237 7.74 25.37 5.98
C LEU A 237 8.12 26.85 6.14
N LYS A 238 7.13 27.76 6.01
CA LYS A 238 7.28 29.20 6.26
C LYS A 238 7.80 29.46 7.66
N TYR A 239 7.10 28.95 8.66
CA TYR A 239 7.44 29.15 10.06
C TYR A 239 8.84 28.64 10.40
N ALA A 240 9.18 27.42 9.97
CA ALA A 240 10.49 26.83 10.22
C ALA A 240 11.60 27.70 9.59
N HIS A 241 11.45 28.10 8.32
CA HIS A 241 12.43 28.94 7.64
C HIS A 241 12.61 30.32 8.32
N GLU A 242 11.50 31.01 8.61
CA GLU A 242 11.52 32.34 9.25
C GLU A 242 12.18 32.33 10.63
N HIS A 243 12.20 31.17 11.31
CA HIS A 243 12.81 30.99 12.63
C HIS A 243 14.21 30.36 12.57
N GLY A 244 14.83 30.33 11.39
CA GLY A 244 16.23 29.91 11.23
C GLY A 244 16.45 28.42 11.00
N CYS A 245 15.43 27.66 10.59
CA CYS A 245 15.63 26.31 10.09
C CYS A 245 16.33 26.37 8.72
N GLU A 246 17.51 25.77 8.63
CA GLU A 246 18.23 25.63 7.37
C GLU A 246 17.49 24.71 6.40
N TRP A 247 17.66 24.98 5.10
CA TRP A 247 17.20 24.15 4.00
C TRP A 247 18.31 23.95 2.96
N ASN A 248 18.08 22.98 2.08
CA ASN A 248 18.97 22.55 0.99
C ASN A 248 18.12 22.16 -0.22
N GLU A 249 18.78 21.69 -1.28
CA GLU A 249 18.14 21.23 -2.52
C GLU A 249 17.09 20.15 -2.28
N GLU A 250 17.26 19.33 -1.23
CA GLU A 250 16.34 18.25 -0.88
C GLU A 250 14.94 18.76 -0.54
N THR A 251 14.83 19.97 0.03
CA THR A 251 13.53 20.59 0.32
C THR A 251 12.73 20.80 -0.98
N CYS A 252 13.38 21.28 -2.04
CA CYS A 252 12.75 21.42 -3.37
C CYS A 252 12.47 20.06 -4.02
N VAL A 253 13.37 19.09 -3.88
CA VAL A 253 13.21 17.73 -4.42
C VAL A 253 11.97 17.06 -3.82
N LEU A 254 11.80 17.11 -2.50
CA LEU A 254 10.68 16.48 -1.80
C LEU A 254 9.34 17.21 -2.02
N ALA A 255 9.37 18.54 -2.17
CA ALA A 255 8.18 19.29 -2.63
C ALA A 255 7.76 18.85 -4.04
N ALA A 256 8.72 18.67 -4.95
CA ALA A 256 8.48 18.18 -6.29
C ALA A 256 7.98 16.72 -6.30
N GLU A 257 8.52 15.86 -5.43
CA GLU A 257 8.12 14.45 -5.27
C GLU A 257 6.64 14.29 -4.92
N SER A 258 6.21 15.02 -3.90
CA SER A 258 4.85 14.98 -3.38
C SER A 258 3.84 15.76 -4.22
N GLY A 259 4.33 16.63 -5.12
CA GLY A 259 3.51 17.53 -5.90
C GLY A 259 3.07 18.78 -5.13
N ALA A 260 3.75 19.10 -4.02
CA ALA A 260 3.52 20.28 -3.19
C ALA A 260 4.01 21.58 -3.87
N LEU A 261 3.32 21.98 -4.95
CA LEU A 261 3.69 23.14 -5.76
C LEU A 261 3.86 24.42 -4.94
N ASN A 262 2.99 24.67 -3.97
CA ASN A 262 3.07 25.88 -3.15
C ASN A 262 4.32 25.90 -2.26
N CYS A 263 4.73 24.75 -1.72
CA CYS A 263 5.98 24.63 -0.98
C CYS A 263 7.19 24.84 -1.90
N LEU A 264 7.17 24.22 -3.09
CA LEU A 264 8.25 24.39 -4.09
C LEU A 264 8.40 25.86 -4.51
N LYS A 265 7.28 26.56 -4.78
CA LYS A 265 7.26 27.99 -5.10
C LYS A 265 7.90 28.82 -4.00
N TYR A 266 7.40 28.63 -2.78
CA TYR A 266 7.88 29.39 -1.63
C TYR A 266 9.37 29.14 -1.38
N ALA A 267 9.81 27.88 -1.35
CA ALA A 267 11.21 27.52 -1.15
C ALA A 267 12.10 28.21 -2.19
N HIS A 268 11.76 28.09 -3.48
CA HIS A 268 12.51 28.73 -4.55
C HIS A 268 12.55 30.27 -4.42
N GLU A 269 11.40 30.91 -4.21
CA GLU A 269 11.27 32.36 -4.11
C GLU A 269 12.04 32.95 -2.91
N GLN A 270 12.23 32.16 -1.85
CA GLN A 270 13.04 32.53 -0.69
C GLN A 270 14.52 32.12 -0.82
N GLY A 271 14.95 31.63 -1.98
CA GLY A 271 16.35 31.32 -2.25
C GLY A 271 16.80 29.94 -1.79
N CYS A 272 15.89 29.00 -1.53
CA CYS A 272 16.25 27.59 -1.41
C CYS A 272 16.89 27.11 -2.72
N PRO A 273 18.08 26.49 -2.68
CA PRO A 273 18.68 25.97 -3.89
C PRO A 273 17.84 24.81 -4.45
N TRP A 274 18.02 24.55 -5.74
CA TRP A 274 17.49 23.38 -6.42
C TRP A 274 18.49 22.86 -7.44
N ASN A 275 18.32 21.63 -7.89
CA ASN A 275 19.17 20.98 -8.87
C ASN A 275 18.34 20.09 -9.80
N GLU A 276 18.99 19.39 -10.73
CA GLU A 276 18.32 18.53 -11.72
C GLU A 276 17.42 17.47 -11.07
N SER A 277 17.72 17.05 -9.83
CA SER A 277 16.90 16.09 -9.09
C SER A 277 15.48 16.62 -8.85
N THR A 278 15.28 17.93 -8.74
CA THR A 278 13.93 18.51 -8.58
C THR A 278 13.06 18.21 -9.82
N CYS A 279 13.58 18.46 -11.02
CA CYS A 279 12.89 18.12 -12.27
C CYS A 279 12.75 16.60 -12.48
N ARG A 280 13.81 15.83 -12.20
CA ARG A 280 13.83 14.36 -12.32
C ARG A 280 12.77 13.70 -11.46
N THR A 281 12.66 14.10 -10.19
CA THR A 281 11.70 13.54 -9.24
C THR A 281 10.28 13.98 -9.59
N ALA A 282 10.05 15.24 -9.95
CA ALA A 282 8.75 15.68 -10.44
C ALA A 282 8.28 14.84 -11.66
N ALA A 283 9.20 14.59 -12.59
CA ALA A 283 8.95 13.79 -13.76
C ALA A 283 8.63 12.32 -13.40
N TYR A 284 9.38 11.70 -12.49
CA TYR A 284 9.13 10.32 -12.04
C TYR A 284 7.75 10.17 -11.40
N HIS A 285 7.39 11.05 -10.47
CA HIS A 285 6.12 10.98 -9.72
C HIS A 285 4.93 11.55 -10.49
N GLY A 286 5.16 12.18 -11.64
CA GLY A 286 4.10 12.69 -12.50
C GLY A 286 3.51 14.01 -12.04
N THR A 287 4.24 14.78 -11.23
CA THR A 287 3.80 16.05 -10.66
C THR A 287 4.03 17.19 -11.66
N LEU A 288 3.26 17.17 -12.75
CA LEU A 288 3.45 18.03 -13.92
C LEU A 288 3.53 19.52 -13.58
N ASP A 289 2.74 19.99 -12.62
CA ASP A 289 2.74 21.42 -12.26
C ASP A 289 4.04 21.84 -11.56
N CYS A 290 4.64 20.94 -10.75
CA CYS A 290 5.96 21.15 -10.15
C CYS A 290 7.04 21.16 -11.23
N LEU A 291 6.99 20.22 -12.18
CA LEU A 291 7.93 20.17 -13.31
C LEU A 291 7.85 21.43 -14.18
N LYS A 292 6.64 21.88 -14.51
CA LYS A 292 6.39 23.13 -15.26
C LYS A 292 6.96 24.35 -14.54
N TYR A 293 6.73 24.44 -13.23
CA TYR A 293 7.24 25.56 -12.44
C TYR A 293 8.77 25.53 -12.38
N ALA A 294 9.36 24.40 -11.97
CA ALA A 294 10.81 24.25 -11.88
C ALA A 294 11.50 24.61 -13.21
N HIS A 295 11.02 24.06 -14.32
CA HIS A 295 11.56 24.37 -15.65
C HIS A 295 11.47 25.86 -16.01
N LYS A 296 10.29 26.48 -15.87
CA LYS A 296 10.07 27.89 -16.24
C LYS A 296 10.93 28.87 -15.45
N HIS A 297 11.33 28.48 -14.24
CA HIS A 297 12.13 29.30 -13.34
C HIS A 297 13.63 28.94 -13.38
N GLY A 298 14.05 28.11 -14.33
CA GLY A 298 15.47 27.84 -14.59
C GLY A 298 16.07 26.72 -13.76
N CYS A 299 15.26 25.85 -13.16
CA CYS A 299 15.76 24.58 -12.61
C CYS A 299 16.36 23.77 -13.77
N PRO A 300 17.62 23.29 -13.65
CA PRO A 300 18.23 22.52 -14.71
C PRO A 300 17.49 21.17 -14.87
N TRP A 301 17.56 20.63 -16.07
CA TRP A 301 17.10 19.28 -16.38
C TRP A 301 18.04 18.61 -17.37
N ASP A 302 18.04 17.28 -17.36
CA ASP A 302 18.90 16.45 -18.19
C ASP A 302 18.12 15.27 -18.78
N ALA A 303 18.80 14.42 -19.54
CA ALA A 303 18.17 13.25 -20.17
C ALA A 303 17.56 12.28 -19.16
N SER A 304 18.03 12.32 -17.91
CA SER A 304 17.46 11.53 -16.82
C SER A 304 16.03 11.97 -16.47
N THR A 305 15.64 13.21 -16.76
CA THR A 305 14.27 13.71 -16.53
C THR A 305 13.26 12.98 -17.42
N CYS A 306 13.51 12.91 -18.73
CA CYS A 306 12.70 12.11 -19.67
C CYS A 306 12.75 10.61 -19.32
N LYS A 307 13.93 10.08 -18.99
CA LYS A 307 14.10 8.68 -18.56
C LYS A 307 13.20 8.34 -17.37
N LEU A 308 13.20 9.19 -16.35
CA LEU A 308 12.43 8.97 -15.12
C LEU A 308 10.93 9.19 -15.33
N ALA A 309 10.52 10.15 -16.16
CA ALA A 309 9.12 10.25 -16.59
C ALA A 309 8.63 8.95 -17.22
N ALA A 310 9.42 8.39 -18.15
CA ALA A 310 9.12 7.14 -18.81
C ALA A 310 9.13 5.94 -17.84
N MET A 311 10.01 5.96 -16.83
CA MET A 311 10.08 4.94 -15.78
C MET A 311 8.83 4.96 -14.88
N GLY A 312 8.41 6.14 -14.42
CA GLY A 312 7.20 6.32 -13.60
C GLY A 312 5.90 6.06 -14.36
N GLY A 313 5.94 6.22 -15.69
CA GLY A 313 4.75 6.17 -16.54
C GLY A 313 4.04 7.53 -16.66
N SER A 314 4.74 8.60 -16.32
CA SER A 314 4.25 9.97 -16.27
C SER A 314 4.23 10.58 -17.67
N LEU A 315 3.29 10.13 -18.51
CA LEU A 315 3.21 10.50 -19.92
C LEU A 315 3.16 12.02 -20.13
N ASP A 316 2.40 12.75 -19.32
CA ASP A 316 2.25 14.19 -19.49
C ASP A 316 3.53 14.96 -19.10
N CYS A 317 4.28 14.46 -18.11
CA CYS A 317 5.61 14.98 -17.79
C CYS A 317 6.61 14.70 -18.91
N LEU A 318 6.57 13.50 -19.51
CA LEU A 318 7.42 13.14 -20.64
C LEU A 318 7.12 14.01 -21.87
N LYS A 319 5.84 14.23 -22.18
CA LYS A 319 5.41 15.13 -23.25
C LYS A 319 5.93 16.54 -23.04
N TYR A 320 5.68 17.08 -21.84
CA TYR A 320 6.10 18.42 -21.48
C TYR A 320 7.61 18.61 -21.59
N ALA A 321 8.39 17.72 -20.98
CA ALA A 321 9.84 17.76 -21.02
C ALA A 321 10.37 17.70 -22.46
N HIS A 322 9.86 16.76 -23.27
CA HIS A 322 10.25 16.64 -24.68
C HIS A 322 9.93 17.89 -25.49
N GLU A 323 8.70 18.39 -25.40
CA GLU A 323 8.21 19.54 -26.18
C GLU A 323 8.93 20.84 -25.86
N HIS A 324 9.56 20.92 -24.68
CA HIS A 324 10.34 22.07 -24.22
C HIS A 324 11.86 21.85 -24.31
N GLY A 325 12.29 20.83 -25.06
CA GLY A 325 13.70 20.63 -25.40
C GLY A 325 14.53 19.93 -24.34
N CYS A 326 13.92 19.26 -23.35
CA CYS A 326 14.65 18.34 -22.50
C CYS A 326 15.24 17.21 -23.36
N PRO A 327 16.54 16.92 -23.27
CA PRO A 327 17.12 15.83 -24.03
C PRO A 327 16.50 14.49 -23.61
N TRP A 328 16.50 13.54 -24.54
CA TRP A 328 16.17 12.14 -24.28
C TRP A 328 17.12 11.24 -25.06
N ASN A 329 17.21 9.97 -24.66
CA ASN A 329 18.06 8.98 -25.32
C ASN A 329 17.45 7.59 -25.19
N ALA A 330 18.14 6.57 -25.71
CA ALA A 330 17.63 5.19 -25.71
C ALA A 330 17.23 4.67 -24.32
N SER A 331 17.83 5.20 -23.23
CA SER A 331 17.45 4.82 -21.87
C SER A 331 16.02 5.22 -21.49
N THR A 332 15.43 6.21 -22.18
CA THR A 332 14.02 6.61 -22.01
C THR A 332 13.09 5.49 -22.46
N CYS A 333 13.28 4.99 -23.69
CA CYS A 333 12.55 3.84 -24.22
C CYS A 333 12.80 2.56 -23.41
N GLU A 334 14.06 2.31 -23.03
CA GLU A 334 14.46 1.17 -22.21
C GLU A 334 13.74 1.16 -20.85
N SER A 335 13.66 2.32 -20.18
CA SER A 335 12.99 2.47 -18.89
C SER A 335 11.47 2.28 -19.00
N ALA A 336 10.86 2.79 -20.08
CA ALA A 336 9.45 2.55 -20.36
C ALA A 336 9.15 1.04 -20.53
N VAL A 337 9.98 0.32 -21.30
CA VAL A 337 9.81 -1.13 -21.52
C VAL A 337 9.95 -1.92 -20.22
N ARG A 338 11.04 -1.70 -19.46
CA ARG A 338 11.29 -2.41 -18.19
C ARG A 338 10.16 -2.26 -17.19
N ASN A 339 9.52 -1.09 -17.16
CA ASN A 339 8.43 -0.77 -16.23
C ASN A 339 7.04 -0.94 -16.86
N ARG A 340 6.96 -1.54 -18.07
CA ARG A 340 5.72 -1.81 -18.81
C ARG A 340 4.86 -0.56 -19.03
N LYS A 341 5.51 0.60 -19.21
CA LYS A 341 4.88 1.91 -19.44
C LYS A 341 4.70 2.15 -20.93
N TRP A 342 3.78 1.39 -21.54
CA TRP A 342 3.61 1.32 -22.99
C TRP A 342 3.19 2.64 -23.65
N GLU A 343 2.48 3.52 -22.94
CA GLU A 343 2.09 4.83 -23.46
C GLU A 343 3.30 5.76 -23.60
N CYS A 344 4.19 5.77 -22.61
CA CYS A 344 5.45 6.51 -22.68
C CYS A 344 6.34 5.99 -23.81
N LEU A 345 6.40 4.67 -24.00
CA LEU A 345 7.14 4.05 -25.11
C LEU A 345 6.55 4.47 -26.48
N ARG A 346 5.23 4.38 -26.66
CA ARG A 346 4.55 4.78 -27.91
C ARG A 346 4.83 6.24 -28.24
N TYR A 347 4.73 7.13 -27.24
CA TYR A 347 5.04 8.54 -27.44
C TYR A 347 6.50 8.78 -27.81
N ALA A 348 7.44 8.26 -27.01
CA ALA A 348 8.87 8.44 -27.24
C ALA A 348 9.28 7.91 -28.62
N HIS A 349 8.77 6.73 -29.01
CA HIS A 349 9.05 6.17 -30.32
C HIS A 349 8.46 7.01 -31.46
N ALA A 350 7.18 7.40 -31.37
CA ALA A 350 6.51 8.20 -32.39
C ALA A 350 7.18 9.56 -32.65
N LYS A 351 7.92 10.07 -31.66
CA LYS A 351 8.68 11.32 -31.73
C LYS A 351 10.17 11.13 -32.04
N GLY A 352 10.58 9.92 -32.41
CA GLY A 352 11.92 9.62 -32.89
C GLY A 352 12.97 9.35 -31.82
N CYS A 353 12.57 9.05 -30.57
CA CYS A 353 13.51 8.57 -29.57
C CYS A 353 14.07 7.20 -29.99
N GLN A 354 15.40 7.10 -30.07
CA GLN A 354 16.07 5.87 -30.48
C GLN A 354 15.70 4.70 -29.55
N VAL A 355 15.42 3.54 -30.14
CA VAL A 355 15.15 2.31 -29.40
C VAL A 355 16.29 1.34 -29.66
N SER A 356 16.96 0.86 -28.61
CA SER A 356 18.04 -0.12 -28.79
C SER A 356 17.49 -1.51 -29.14
N ALA A 357 18.28 -2.31 -29.86
CA ALA A 357 17.92 -3.69 -30.18
C ALA A 357 17.63 -4.53 -28.93
N ASP A 358 18.34 -4.29 -27.82
CA ASP A 358 18.10 -4.94 -26.54
C ASP A 358 16.76 -4.56 -25.91
N THR A 359 16.39 -3.28 -25.99
CA THR A 359 15.09 -2.79 -25.54
C THR A 359 13.95 -3.47 -26.29
N LEU A 360 14.12 -3.67 -27.60
CA LEU A 360 13.12 -4.35 -28.45
C LEU A 360 13.00 -5.83 -28.09
N ARG A 361 14.12 -6.53 -27.87
CA ARG A 361 14.12 -7.93 -27.40
C ARG A 361 13.42 -8.06 -26.06
N GLU A 362 13.68 -7.15 -25.13
CA GLU A 362 13.03 -7.16 -23.82
C GLU A 362 11.54 -6.86 -23.91
N CYS A 363 11.14 -5.94 -24.79
CA CYS A 363 9.73 -5.67 -25.09
C CYS A 363 9.01 -6.94 -25.57
N MET A 364 9.59 -7.67 -26.54
CA MET A 364 9.04 -8.94 -27.05
C MET A 364 8.94 -10.01 -25.95
N ARG A 365 9.93 -10.08 -25.06
CA ARG A 365 9.95 -11.04 -23.94
C ARG A 365 8.84 -10.75 -22.94
N LEU A 366 8.61 -9.48 -22.63
CA LEU A 366 7.69 -9.05 -21.57
C LEU A 366 6.22 -9.07 -21.99
N THR A 367 5.90 -8.88 -23.28
CA THR A 367 4.52 -8.80 -23.74
C THR A 367 3.85 -10.17 -23.81
N MET A 368 4.56 -11.26 -24.14
CA MET A 368 4.07 -12.66 -24.30
C MET A 368 2.80 -12.88 -25.15
N ASP A 369 2.10 -11.80 -25.51
CA ASP A 369 0.89 -11.70 -26.29
C ASP A 369 1.22 -10.87 -27.54
N ILE A 370 1.12 -11.54 -28.69
CA ILE A 370 1.44 -10.97 -29.99
C ILE A 370 0.41 -9.91 -30.44
N HIS A 371 -0.78 -9.89 -29.85
CA HIS A 371 -1.82 -8.89 -30.14
C HIS A 371 -1.58 -7.59 -29.39
N ALA A 372 -1.27 -7.66 -28.08
CA ALA A 372 -0.81 -6.49 -27.33
C ALA A 372 0.51 -5.94 -27.90
N TYR A 373 1.39 -6.82 -28.39
CA TYR A 373 2.58 -6.45 -29.14
C TYR A 373 2.22 -5.67 -30.42
N ARG A 374 1.20 -6.09 -31.20
CA ARG A 374 0.73 -5.43 -32.43
C ARG A 374 0.20 -4.00 -32.19
N ASP A 375 -0.56 -3.77 -31.13
CA ASP A 375 -1.10 -2.44 -30.78
C ASP A 375 -0.02 -1.47 -30.28
N ILE A 376 1.05 -2.00 -29.65
CA ILE A 376 2.26 -1.23 -29.32
C ILE A 376 3.04 -0.88 -30.61
N ILE A 377 2.89 -1.68 -31.65
CA ILE A 377 3.72 -1.76 -32.86
C ILE A 377 3.14 -1.08 -34.09
N ASP A 378 1.84 -0.83 -34.18
CA ASP A 378 1.26 -0.10 -35.33
C ASP A 378 1.85 1.33 -35.49
N GLY A 379 2.63 1.82 -34.52
CA GLY A 379 3.47 3.03 -34.62
C GLY A 379 4.98 2.82 -34.76
N LEU A 380 5.49 1.58 -34.69
CA LEU A 380 6.91 1.22 -34.85
C LEU A 380 7.15 0.71 -36.28
N ASP A 381 8.10 1.27 -37.04
CA ASP A 381 8.45 0.72 -38.37
C ASP A 381 9.04 -0.69 -38.24
N VAL A 382 8.15 -1.67 -38.34
CA VAL A 382 8.41 -3.09 -38.15
C VAL A 382 9.37 -3.66 -39.19
N GLN A 383 9.43 -3.08 -40.39
CA GLN A 383 10.10 -3.76 -41.49
C GLN A 383 11.62 -3.67 -41.37
N SER A 384 12.15 -2.48 -41.04
CA SER A 384 13.57 -2.27 -40.70
C SER A 384 14.02 -3.10 -39.49
N LEU A 385 13.10 -3.29 -38.55
CA LEU A 385 13.35 -3.86 -37.23
C LEU A 385 13.27 -5.39 -37.23
N LEU A 386 12.34 -5.95 -38.02
CA LEU A 386 12.31 -7.37 -38.34
C LEU A 386 13.57 -7.77 -39.10
N ASP A 387 14.07 -7.00 -40.06
CA ASP A 387 15.29 -7.33 -40.79
C ASP A 387 16.54 -7.34 -39.89
N THR A 388 16.57 -6.52 -38.84
CA THR A 388 17.64 -6.48 -37.84
C THR A 388 17.60 -7.66 -36.84
N VAL A 389 16.40 -8.19 -36.54
CA VAL A 389 16.20 -9.27 -35.56
C VAL A 389 16.07 -10.67 -36.22
N ARG A 390 15.85 -10.72 -37.54
CA ARG A 390 15.32 -11.88 -38.29
C ARG A 390 16.15 -13.16 -38.32
N THR A 391 17.42 -13.19 -37.93
CA THR A 391 18.26 -14.32 -38.34
C THR A 391 18.50 -15.42 -37.31
N GLN A 392 18.44 -15.20 -35.98
CA GLN A 392 18.82 -16.29 -35.05
C GLN A 392 17.96 -16.49 -33.80
N THR A 393 17.43 -15.44 -33.17
CA THR A 393 16.77 -15.57 -31.85
C THR A 393 15.30 -16.01 -31.94
N TYR A 394 14.56 -15.52 -32.94
CA TYR A 394 13.12 -15.84 -33.09
C TYR A 394 12.87 -17.30 -33.47
N LYS A 395 13.75 -17.91 -34.29
CA LYS A 395 13.65 -19.33 -34.66
C LYS A 395 13.78 -20.25 -33.44
N ARG A 396 14.68 -19.93 -32.50
CA ARG A 396 14.88 -20.73 -31.28
C ARG A 396 13.74 -20.58 -30.27
N ALA A 397 13.26 -19.35 -30.04
CA ALA A 397 12.19 -19.11 -29.07
C ALA A 397 10.82 -19.67 -29.53
N ALA A 398 10.52 -19.60 -30.83
CA ALA A 398 9.26 -20.13 -31.39
C ALA A 398 9.20 -21.67 -31.42
N LEU A 399 10.35 -22.35 -31.47
CA LEU A 399 10.43 -23.82 -31.46
C LEU A 399 10.40 -24.43 -30.05
N GLN A 400 10.70 -23.65 -29.00
CA GLN A 400 10.88 -24.18 -27.64
C GLN A 400 9.74 -23.87 -26.65
N HIS A 401 8.80 -22.97 -26.96
CA HIS A 401 7.71 -22.63 -26.03
C HIS A 401 6.36 -23.31 -26.38
N PRO A 402 5.76 -24.08 -25.45
CA PRO A 402 4.54 -24.87 -25.71
C PRO A 402 3.25 -24.04 -25.89
N ASN A 403 3.24 -22.75 -25.53
CA ASN A 403 2.04 -21.90 -25.52
C ASN A 403 1.83 -21.02 -26.78
N TYR A 404 2.65 -21.18 -27.83
CA TYR A 404 2.35 -20.50 -29.11
C TYR A 404 1.15 -21.14 -29.79
N ASP A 405 0.03 -20.41 -29.82
CA ASP A 405 -1.20 -20.74 -30.55
C ASP A 405 -0.92 -21.11 -32.02
N CYS A 406 -1.63 -22.13 -32.49
CA CYS A 406 -1.69 -22.61 -33.87
C CYS A 406 -1.82 -21.49 -34.92
N ALA A 407 -2.60 -20.43 -34.63
CA ALA A 407 -2.75 -19.30 -35.54
C ALA A 407 -1.41 -18.58 -35.79
N THR A 408 -0.60 -18.41 -34.75
CA THR A 408 0.72 -17.77 -34.82
C THR A 408 1.67 -18.62 -35.67
N ARG A 409 1.66 -19.94 -35.51
CA ARG A 409 2.49 -20.87 -36.32
C ARG A 409 2.09 -20.87 -37.80
N LYS A 410 0.80 -20.70 -38.11
CA LYS A 410 0.27 -20.67 -39.48
C LYS A 410 0.71 -19.42 -40.25
N VAL A 411 0.72 -18.26 -39.58
CA VAL A 411 1.24 -17.01 -40.13
C VAL A 411 2.77 -17.07 -40.32
N MET A 412 3.49 -17.74 -39.42
CA MET A 412 4.94 -17.93 -39.56
C MET A 412 5.32 -18.85 -40.74
N ARG A 413 4.51 -19.88 -41.04
CA ARG A 413 4.71 -20.76 -42.20
C ARG A 413 4.40 -20.07 -43.53
N SER A 414 3.32 -19.28 -43.61
CA SER A 414 2.96 -18.59 -44.87
C SER A 414 3.98 -17.53 -45.29
N ARG A 415 4.81 -17.06 -44.35
CA ARG A 415 5.89 -16.11 -44.58
C ARG A 415 7.29 -16.75 -44.69
N GLY A 416 7.38 -18.09 -44.76
CA GLY A 416 8.66 -18.81 -44.99
C GLY A 416 9.63 -18.85 -43.80
N LEU A 417 9.17 -18.51 -42.59
CA LEU A 417 10.03 -18.37 -41.40
C LEU A 417 10.24 -19.69 -40.64
N LEU A 418 9.38 -20.69 -40.88
CA LEU A 418 9.47 -22.06 -40.38
C LEU A 418 9.69 -23.01 -41.56
N GLY A 419 10.63 -23.96 -41.43
CA GLY A 419 10.84 -25.00 -42.44
C GLY A 419 9.58 -25.86 -42.62
N ARG A 420 9.38 -26.42 -43.82
CA ARG A 420 8.30 -27.37 -44.07
C ARG A 420 8.53 -28.59 -43.18
N VAL A 421 7.52 -28.99 -42.41
CA VAL A 421 7.54 -30.27 -41.69
C VAL A 421 7.26 -31.33 -42.74
N GLU A 422 8.27 -32.13 -43.08
CA GLU A 422 8.07 -33.38 -43.81
C GLU A 422 7.25 -34.30 -42.90
N THR A 423 6.06 -34.65 -43.34
CA THR A 423 5.26 -35.69 -42.72
C THR A 423 5.83 -37.02 -43.19
N ASP A 424 6.54 -37.73 -42.32
CA ASP A 424 6.96 -39.11 -42.56
C ASP A 424 5.74 -39.99 -42.85
N GLY A 425 5.56 -40.29 -44.13
CA GLY A 425 4.68 -41.33 -44.62
C GLY A 425 5.48 -42.62 -44.73
N THR A 426 5.13 -43.58 -43.89
CA THR A 426 5.46 -45.00 -43.95
C THR A 426 5.61 -45.56 -45.38
N THR A 427 6.76 -46.17 -45.67
CA THR A 427 6.83 -47.32 -46.59
C THR A 427 7.75 -48.39 -46.00
N ALA A 428 7.13 -49.49 -45.56
CA ALA A 428 7.79 -50.77 -45.42
C ALA A 428 7.89 -51.43 -46.81
N SER A 429 9.07 -51.92 -47.17
CA SER A 429 9.23 -53.05 -48.10
C SER A 429 10.65 -53.62 -48.01
N SER A 430 10.69 -54.89 -47.61
CA SER A 430 11.66 -55.97 -47.91
C SER A 430 12.73 -55.68 -48.98
N GLU A 431 14.00 -55.96 -48.69
CA GLU A 431 14.68 -57.28 -48.72
C GLU A 431 15.91 -57.25 -47.81
#